data_AF-A0A7R9AGF2-F1
#
_entry.id   AF-A0A7R9AGF2-F1
#
_cell.length_a   1.000
_cell.length_b   1.000
_cell.length_c   1.000
_cell.angle_alpha   90.00
_cell.angle_beta   90.00
_cell.angle_gamma   90.00
#
_symmetry.space_group_name_H-M   'P 1'
#
loop_
_entity.id
_entity.type
_entity.pdbx_description
1 polymer ?
#
loop_
_entity_poly.entity_id
_entity_poly.type
_entity_poly.pdbx_seq_one_letter_code
_entity_poly.pdbx_strand_id
1 'polypeptide(L)'
;MSGMPGGILLFLPIYHPLHDIFNIHTENCVLILFIVFFLLIWCADRHPEGALQSRPVGGKCKHERPSIEIFLHLIPHYLLYWWMASFGHPEREVSVGLHEQTGPCDQKEYIRTAFGMDLPRRKYFCPTDYDEGYFDFHCTPGGAPPPNYYQWYTICGVPFANRAEYASMLTAICVLAAVVFYQMHCRSGPEVRGDKTTPNVQTPKTKKVKRQ
;
A
#
# COMPACT_ATOMS: atom_id res chain seq x y z
N MET A 1 -24.37 21.97 -1.36
CA MET A 1 -23.89 20.91 -0.46
C MET A 1 -25.04 19.95 -0.22
N SER A 2 -25.03 18.79 -0.88
CA SER A 2 -25.91 17.67 -0.51
C SER A 2 -24.99 16.50 -0.18
N GLY A 3 -24.35 16.58 0.99
CA GLY A 3 -23.25 15.69 1.37
C GLY A 3 -23.69 14.24 1.48
N MET A 4 -24.86 13.99 2.08
CA MET A 4 -25.36 12.63 2.27
C MET A 4 -25.78 11.91 0.98
N PRO A 5 -26.69 12.45 0.15
CA PRO A 5 -27.11 11.73 -1.05
C PRO A 5 -26.01 11.64 -2.11
N GLY A 6 -25.11 12.63 -2.18
CA GLY A 6 -23.96 12.58 -3.10
C GLY A 6 -22.98 11.45 -2.76
N GLY A 7 -22.67 11.27 -1.47
CA GLY A 7 -21.80 10.17 -1.02
C GLY A 7 -22.41 8.79 -1.29
N ILE A 8 -23.71 8.63 -1.03
CA ILE A 8 -24.45 7.38 -1.29
C ILE A 8 -24.43 7.04 -2.79
N LEU A 9 -24.69 8.03 -3.66
CA LEU A 9 -24.68 7.82 -5.10
C LEU A 9 -23.30 7.46 -5.67
N LEU A 10 -22.21 7.91 -5.03
CA LEU A 10 -20.85 7.51 -5.39
C LEU A 10 -20.48 6.13 -4.85
N PHE A 11 -21.04 5.76 -3.69
CA PHE A 11 -20.78 4.48 -3.02
C PHE A 11 -21.44 3.30 -3.75
N LEU A 12 -22.72 3.41 -4.11
CA LEU A 12 -23.49 2.33 -4.75
C LEU A 12 -22.81 1.68 -5.98
N PRO A 13 -22.35 2.44 -7.00
CA PRO A 13 -21.78 1.84 -8.21
C PRO A 13 -20.41 1.20 -7.99
N ILE A 14 -19.72 1.52 -6.89
CA ILE A 14 -18.45 0.87 -6.52
C ILE A 14 -18.72 -0.34 -5.64
N TYR A 15 -19.60 -0.20 -4.66
CA TYR A 15 -19.89 -1.24 -3.68
C TYR A 15 -20.62 -2.44 -4.28
N HIS A 16 -21.73 -2.23 -4.99
CA HIS A 16 -22.55 -3.35 -5.47
C HIS A 16 -21.82 -4.27 -6.46
N PRO A 17 -21.06 -3.78 -7.45
CA PRO A 17 -20.30 -4.70 -8.31
C PRO A 17 -19.23 -5.47 -7.55
N LEU A 18 -18.49 -4.82 -6.64
CA LEU A 18 -17.43 -5.48 -5.88
C LEU A 18 -17.98 -6.51 -4.88
N HIS A 19 -19.02 -6.15 -4.15
CA HIS A 19 -19.60 -7.00 -3.11
C HIS A 19 -20.53 -8.06 -3.70
N ASP A 20 -21.44 -7.71 -4.60
CA ASP A 20 -22.49 -8.64 -5.04
C ASP A 20 -22.07 -9.52 -6.23
N ILE A 21 -21.18 -9.04 -7.11
CA ILE A 21 -20.69 -9.82 -8.25
C ILE A 21 -19.41 -10.58 -7.90
N PHE A 22 -18.45 -9.90 -7.26
CA PHE A 22 -17.14 -10.48 -6.91
C PHE A 22 -17.06 -11.07 -5.49
N ASN A 23 -18.15 -10.98 -4.71
CA ASN A 23 -18.23 -11.53 -3.35
C ASN A 23 -17.07 -11.10 -2.43
N ILE A 24 -16.61 -9.87 -2.62
CA ILE A 24 -15.49 -9.29 -1.85
C ILE A 24 -16.00 -8.92 -0.45
N HIS A 25 -15.22 -9.23 0.58
CA HIS A 25 -15.58 -8.89 1.95
C HIS A 25 -15.83 -7.38 2.12
N THR A 26 -16.91 -7.00 2.83
CA THR A 26 -17.33 -5.60 2.96
C THR A 26 -16.24 -4.71 3.56
N GLU A 27 -15.41 -5.21 4.48
CA GLU A 27 -14.24 -4.49 5.02
C GLU A 27 -13.31 -3.99 3.91
N ASN A 28 -13.01 -4.86 2.95
CA ASN A 28 -12.12 -4.55 1.83
C ASN A 28 -12.75 -3.55 0.85
N CYS A 29 -14.06 -3.64 0.62
CA CYS A 29 -14.78 -2.62 -0.15
C CYS A 29 -14.69 -1.23 0.50
N VAL A 30 -14.83 -1.15 1.82
CA VAL A 30 -14.71 0.12 2.57
C VAL A 30 -13.29 0.68 2.48
N LEU A 31 -12.26 -0.18 2.58
CA LEU A 31 -10.85 0.24 2.41
C LEU A 31 -10.57 0.80 1.01
N ILE A 32 -11.07 0.14 -0.04
CA ILE A 32 -10.92 0.63 -1.42
C ILE A 32 -11.58 2.00 -1.58
N LEU A 33 -12.78 2.19 -1.04
CA LEU A 33 -13.45 3.48 -1.03
C LEU A 33 -12.67 4.57 -0.29
N PHE A 34 -12.14 4.23 0.88
CA PHE A 34 -11.29 5.15 1.64
C PHE A 34 -10.07 5.58 0.81
N ILE A 35 -9.42 4.64 0.12
CA ILE A 35 -8.32 4.93 -0.80
C ILE A 35 -8.75 5.87 -1.92
N VAL A 36 -9.91 5.62 -2.56
CA VAL A 36 -10.42 6.49 -3.63
C VAL A 36 -10.67 7.91 -3.11
N PHE A 37 -11.34 8.08 -1.96
CA PHE A 37 -11.56 9.40 -1.38
C PHE A 37 -10.26 10.09 -0.97
N PHE A 38 -9.33 9.35 -0.36
CA PHE A 38 -8.01 9.87 -0.02
C PHE A 38 -7.30 10.38 -1.28
N LEU A 39 -7.32 9.63 -2.38
CA LEU A 39 -6.71 10.03 -3.64
C LEU A 39 -7.36 11.27 -4.25
N LEU A 40 -8.69 11.37 -4.22
CA LEU A 40 -9.41 12.55 -4.69
C LEU A 40 -9.00 13.80 -3.89
N ILE A 41 -9.00 13.71 -2.55
CA ILE A 41 -8.59 14.80 -1.66
C ILE A 41 -7.12 15.15 -1.89
N TRP A 42 -6.25 14.15 -1.96
CA TRP A 42 -4.82 14.32 -2.19
C TRP A 42 -4.54 14.99 -3.54
N CYS A 43 -5.26 14.61 -4.59
CA CYS A 43 -5.12 15.23 -5.90
C CYS A 43 -5.63 16.68 -5.89
N ALA A 44 -6.79 16.93 -5.30
CA ALA A 44 -7.37 18.28 -5.18
C ALA A 44 -6.46 19.23 -4.37
N ASP A 45 -5.91 18.76 -3.24
CA ASP A 45 -4.96 19.52 -2.41
C ASP A 45 -3.67 19.88 -3.18
N ARG A 46 -3.25 19.02 -4.12
CA ARG A 46 -2.08 19.25 -4.98
C ARG A 46 -2.40 20.02 -6.27
N HIS A 47 -3.67 20.36 -6.49
CA HIS A 47 -4.17 21.12 -7.64
C HIS A 47 -5.03 22.31 -7.19
N PRO A 48 -4.43 23.36 -6.58
CA PRO A 48 -5.18 24.55 -6.27
C PRO A 48 -5.52 25.31 -7.57
N GLU A 49 -6.75 25.16 -8.06
CA GLU A 49 -7.29 26.01 -9.12
C GLU A 49 -7.60 27.41 -8.56
N GLY A 50 -6.65 28.33 -8.69
CA GLY A 50 -6.88 29.76 -8.48
C GLY A 50 -7.10 30.21 -7.03
N ALA A 51 -6.58 31.41 -6.74
CA ALA A 51 -6.89 32.28 -5.59
C ALA A 51 -6.26 32.01 -4.20
N LEU A 52 -5.76 30.83 -3.85
CA LEU A 52 -5.02 30.62 -2.58
C LEU A 52 -3.68 29.94 -2.83
N GLN A 53 -2.64 30.76 -3.03
CA GLN A 53 -1.23 30.35 -3.19
C GLN A 53 -0.63 29.81 -1.88
N SER A 54 -1.27 28.84 -1.23
CA SER A 54 -0.70 28.18 -0.04
C SER A 54 0.44 27.22 -0.39
N ARG A 55 0.52 26.75 -1.64
CA ARG A 55 1.61 25.93 -2.17
C ARG A 55 2.07 26.43 -3.53
N PRO A 56 3.39 26.41 -3.81
CA PRO A 56 3.89 26.88 -5.09
C PRO A 56 3.45 25.89 -6.17
N VAL A 57 2.57 26.36 -7.05
CA VAL A 57 1.99 25.60 -8.16
C VAL A 57 3.03 25.46 -9.25
N GLY A 58 3.25 24.23 -9.71
CA GLY A 58 3.95 24.00 -10.98
C GLY A 58 5.46 23.80 -10.88
N GLY A 59 5.88 22.72 -10.22
CA GLY A 59 6.99 21.97 -10.79
C GLY A 59 6.48 21.27 -12.05
N LYS A 60 6.97 21.60 -13.24
CA LYS A 60 6.87 20.62 -14.35
C LYS A 60 7.61 19.37 -13.88
N CYS A 61 7.14 18.18 -14.23
CA CYS A 61 7.85 16.95 -13.89
C CYS A 61 9.25 17.02 -14.50
N LYS A 62 10.23 17.45 -13.70
CA LYS A 62 11.57 17.70 -14.21
C LYS A 62 12.20 16.33 -14.38
N HIS A 63 12.61 16.04 -15.61
CA HIS A 63 13.40 14.87 -15.95
C HIS A 63 14.85 15.05 -15.47
N GLU A 64 15.00 15.40 -14.20
CA GLU A 64 16.29 15.41 -13.51
C GLU A 64 16.64 13.95 -13.18
N ARG A 65 17.93 13.60 -13.26
CA ARG A 65 18.45 12.24 -13.01
C ARG A 65 17.84 11.54 -11.77
N PRO A 66 17.72 12.18 -10.59
CA PRO A 66 17.13 11.51 -9.42
C PRO A 66 15.66 11.11 -9.62
N SER A 67 14.86 11.91 -10.32
CA SER A 67 13.45 11.57 -10.59
C SER A 67 13.34 10.32 -11.46
N ILE A 68 14.23 10.19 -12.45
CA ILE A 68 14.24 9.05 -13.40
C ILE A 68 14.64 7.77 -12.67
N GLU A 69 15.68 7.82 -11.84
CA GLU A 69 16.15 6.68 -11.05
C GLU A 69 15.04 6.15 -10.12
N ILE A 70 14.28 7.05 -9.50
CA ILE A 70 13.15 6.67 -8.65
C ILE A 70 12.06 5.98 -9.47
N PHE A 71 11.63 6.56 -10.61
CA PHE A 71 10.61 5.92 -11.44
C PHE A 71 11.07 4.57 -12.02
N LEU A 72 12.36 4.45 -12.36
CA LEU A 72 12.96 3.22 -12.86
C LEU A 72 12.90 2.09 -11.82
N HIS A 73 12.96 2.41 -10.53
CA HIS A 73 12.79 1.42 -9.46
C HIS A 73 11.31 1.19 -9.12
N LEU A 74 10.53 2.26 -9.01
CA LEU A 74 9.16 2.24 -8.53
C LEU A 74 8.22 1.49 -9.48
N ILE A 75 8.33 1.76 -10.79
CA ILE A 75 7.43 1.20 -11.79
C ILE A 75 7.57 -0.32 -11.85
N PRO A 76 8.77 -0.92 -12.05
CA PRO A 76 8.92 -2.37 -12.07
C PRO A 76 8.50 -3.03 -10.75
N HIS A 77 8.76 -2.39 -9.61
CA HIS A 77 8.40 -2.93 -8.30
C HIS A 77 6.89 -3.12 -8.14
N TYR A 78 6.08 -2.08 -8.39
CA TYR A 78 4.62 -2.20 -8.28
C TYR A 78 4.00 -2.97 -9.44
N LEU A 79 4.58 -2.90 -10.65
CA LEU A 79 4.14 -3.75 -11.76
C LEU A 79 4.35 -5.23 -11.47
N LEU A 80 5.48 -5.60 -10.85
CA LEU A 80 5.75 -6.98 -10.46
C LEU A 80 4.71 -7.47 -9.44
N TYR A 81 4.41 -6.69 -8.40
CA TYR A 81 3.39 -7.07 -7.42
C TYR A 81 2.01 -7.20 -8.04
N TRP A 82 1.61 -6.23 -8.87
CA TRP A 82 0.33 -6.28 -9.56
C TRP A 82 0.23 -7.49 -10.51
N TRP A 83 1.32 -7.78 -11.23
CA TRP A 83 1.40 -8.93 -12.13
C TRP A 83 1.32 -10.26 -11.37
N MET A 84 2.08 -10.42 -10.29
CA MET A 84 2.04 -11.63 -9.46
C MET A 84 0.64 -11.84 -8.86
N ALA A 85 -0.04 -10.79 -8.42
CA ALA A 85 -1.40 -10.91 -7.87
C ALA A 85 -2.44 -11.28 -8.93
N SER A 86 -2.32 -10.71 -10.12
CA SER A 86 -3.29 -10.87 -11.20
C SER A 86 -3.15 -12.19 -11.95
N PHE A 87 -1.90 -12.65 -12.13
CA PHE A 87 -1.59 -13.83 -12.96
C PHE A 87 -0.97 -14.99 -12.17
N GLY A 88 -0.49 -14.76 -10.95
CA GLY A 88 0.05 -15.82 -10.09
C GLY A 88 -1.04 -16.80 -9.67
N HIS A 89 -0.69 -18.08 -9.69
CA HIS A 89 -1.55 -19.21 -9.33
C HIS A 89 -0.89 -19.96 -8.18
N PRO A 90 -1.24 -19.66 -6.91
CA PRO A 90 -0.59 -20.26 -5.75
C PRO A 90 -0.73 -21.79 -5.73
N GLU A 91 -1.80 -22.34 -6.32
CA GLU A 91 -2.03 -23.78 -6.43
C GLU A 91 -1.00 -24.54 -7.28
N ARG A 92 -0.12 -23.82 -8.00
CA ARG A 92 0.97 -24.40 -8.80
C ARG A 92 2.34 -24.21 -8.17
N GLU A 93 2.40 -23.55 -7.02
CA GLU A 93 3.65 -23.26 -6.32
C GLU A 93 3.97 -24.37 -5.34
N VAL A 94 5.14 -24.98 -5.51
CA VAL A 94 5.67 -26.01 -4.62
C VAL A 94 7.01 -25.53 -4.09
N SER A 95 7.12 -25.40 -2.77
CA SER A 95 8.35 -25.00 -2.12
C SER A 95 9.00 -26.22 -1.45
N VAL A 96 10.22 -26.54 -1.87
CA VAL A 96 11.04 -27.60 -1.26
C VAL A 96 12.27 -26.94 -0.68
N GLY A 97 12.41 -26.96 0.64
CA GLY A 97 13.56 -26.31 1.25
C GLY A 97 13.57 -26.33 2.76
N LEU A 98 14.40 -25.44 3.31
CA LEU A 98 14.50 -25.21 4.73
C LEU A 98 13.30 -24.40 5.21
N HIS A 99 12.50 -25.01 6.07
CA HIS A 99 11.33 -24.41 6.72
C HIS A 99 11.45 -24.52 8.24
N GLU A 100 10.50 -23.91 8.95
CA GLU A 100 10.42 -24.01 10.42
C GLU A 100 10.31 -25.48 10.84
N GLN A 101 11.08 -25.85 11.86
CA GLN A 101 11.16 -27.24 12.31
C GLN A 101 9.79 -27.75 12.77
N THR A 102 9.38 -28.91 12.27
CA THR A 102 8.15 -29.57 12.69
C THR A 102 8.32 -30.22 14.06
N GLY A 103 7.25 -30.35 14.83
CA GLY A 103 7.34 -30.98 16.14
C GLY A 103 6.04 -30.93 16.93
N PRO A 104 6.08 -31.34 18.22
CA PRO A 104 4.89 -31.37 19.07
C PRO A 104 4.29 -29.97 19.27
N CYS A 105 2.98 -29.87 19.10
CA CYS A 105 2.23 -28.61 19.12
C CYS A 105 2.14 -27.98 20.53
N ASP A 106 2.36 -28.77 21.58
CA ASP A 106 2.27 -28.35 22.98
C ASP A 106 3.50 -27.58 23.47
N GLN A 107 4.62 -27.67 22.76
CA GLN A 107 5.87 -27.01 23.19
C GLN A 107 5.85 -25.53 22.83
N LYS A 108 5.90 -24.68 23.86
CA LYS A 108 5.97 -23.23 23.72
C LYS A 108 7.34 -22.71 24.15
N GLU A 109 7.84 -21.72 23.42
CA GLU A 109 9.00 -20.91 23.76
C GLU A 109 8.56 -19.49 24.10
N TYR A 110 9.35 -18.80 24.94
CA TYR A 110 9.08 -17.42 25.32
C TYR A 110 10.02 -16.50 24.56
N ILE A 111 9.45 -15.60 23.79
CA ILE A 111 10.20 -14.58 23.06
C ILE A 111 10.14 -13.28 23.86
N ARG A 112 11.31 -12.71 24.16
CA ARG A 112 11.39 -11.41 24.84
C ARG A 112 11.09 -10.31 23.83
N THR A 113 9.98 -9.62 24.02
CA THR A 113 9.62 -8.45 23.22
C THR A 113 10.54 -7.27 23.51
N ALA A 114 10.62 -6.30 22.60
CA ALA A 114 11.40 -5.07 22.80
C ALA A 114 10.95 -4.26 24.04
N PHE A 115 9.72 -4.48 24.51
CA PHE A 115 9.16 -3.90 25.73
C PHE A 115 9.48 -4.71 27.00
N GLY A 116 10.32 -5.76 26.89
CA GLY A 116 10.72 -6.58 28.01
C GLY A 116 9.62 -7.50 28.55
N MET A 117 8.56 -7.78 27.78
CA MET A 117 7.53 -8.77 28.14
C MET A 117 7.83 -10.11 27.46
N ASP A 118 7.53 -11.21 28.14
CA ASP A 118 7.65 -12.57 27.58
C ASP A 118 6.34 -12.97 26.90
N LEU A 119 6.38 -13.19 25.58
CA LEU A 119 5.23 -13.66 24.83
C LEU A 119 5.40 -15.16 24.51
N PRO A 120 4.47 -16.04 24.92
CA PRO A 120 4.53 -17.45 24.57
C PRO A 120 4.21 -17.65 23.09
N ARG A 121 5.13 -18.25 22.33
CA ARG A 121 4.93 -18.70 20.95
C ARG A 121 5.14 -20.22 20.89
N ARG A 122 4.48 -20.92 19.96
CA ARG A 122 4.80 -22.34 19.68
C ARG A 122 6.24 -22.43 19.19
N LYS A 123 6.99 -23.41 19.71
CA LYS A 123 8.41 -23.63 19.38
C LYS A 123 8.61 -24.33 18.03
N TYR A 124 7.65 -25.17 17.66
CA TYR A 124 7.67 -25.96 16.43
C TYR A 124 6.45 -25.65 15.58
N PHE A 125 6.63 -25.82 14.26
CA PHE A 125 5.53 -25.86 13.34
C PHE A 125 4.69 -27.12 13.60
N CYS A 126 3.37 -26.94 13.71
CA CYS A 126 2.41 -28.00 14.00
C CYS A 126 1.56 -28.27 12.74
N PRO A 127 1.87 -29.32 11.96
CA PRO A 127 1.13 -29.60 10.72
C PRO A 127 -0.33 -29.98 10.93
N THR A 128 -0.69 -30.46 12.12
CA THR A 128 -2.05 -30.93 12.44
C THR A 128 -2.99 -29.82 12.91
N ASP A 129 -2.44 -28.67 13.32
CA ASP A 129 -3.20 -27.53 13.86
C ASP A 129 -2.70 -26.25 13.18
N TYR A 130 -2.81 -26.23 11.85
CA TYR A 130 -2.52 -25.10 10.99
C TYR A 130 -3.83 -24.54 10.44
N ASP A 131 -4.16 -23.31 10.81
CA ASP A 131 -5.47 -22.67 10.54
C ASP A 131 -5.39 -21.56 9.48
N GLU A 132 -4.19 -21.12 9.09
CA GLU A 132 -4.03 -19.98 8.20
C GLU A 132 -4.41 -20.29 6.72
N GLY A 133 -4.40 -21.58 6.34
CA GLY A 133 -4.92 -22.02 5.05
C GLY A 133 -4.21 -21.44 3.82
N TYR A 134 -2.92 -21.10 3.92
CA TYR A 134 -2.10 -20.61 2.80
C TYR A 134 -1.34 -21.71 2.06
N PHE A 135 -1.03 -22.79 2.77
CA PHE A 135 -0.33 -23.95 2.24
C PHE A 135 -0.81 -25.21 2.93
N ASP A 136 -0.60 -26.34 2.27
CA ASP A 136 -0.86 -27.66 2.83
C ASP A 136 0.24 -28.64 2.37
N PHE A 137 -0.02 -29.94 2.56
CA PHE A 137 0.87 -31.02 2.16
C PHE A 137 0.26 -31.89 1.04
N HIS A 138 -0.72 -31.41 0.27
CA HIS A 138 -1.42 -32.27 -0.71
C HIS A 138 -0.51 -32.79 -1.83
N CYS A 139 0.57 -32.07 -2.14
CA CYS A 139 1.55 -32.44 -3.16
C CYS A 139 2.63 -33.42 -2.67
N THR A 140 2.64 -33.78 -1.37
CA THR A 140 3.57 -34.79 -0.83
C THR A 140 3.03 -36.21 -1.09
N PRO A 141 3.89 -37.24 -1.07
CA PRO A 141 3.45 -38.62 -1.23
C PRO A 141 2.38 -39.00 -0.20
N GLY A 142 1.15 -39.23 -0.67
CA GLY A 142 0.02 -39.58 0.19
C GLY A 142 -0.60 -38.41 0.97
N GLY A 143 -0.28 -37.16 0.63
CA GLY A 143 -0.81 -35.98 1.32
C GLY A 143 -0.37 -35.86 2.78
N ALA A 144 0.70 -36.56 3.15
CA ALA A 144 1.12 -36.69 4.54
C ALA A 144 2.02 -35.49 4.94
N PRO A 145 1.81 -34.93 6.16
CA PRO A 145 2.70 -33.92 6.69
C PRO A 145 4.10 -34.50 6.99
N PRO A 146 5.13 -33.65 7.02
CA PRO A 146 6.48 -34.07 7.36
C PRO A 146 6.55 -34.67 8.79
N PRO A 147 7.44 -35.64 9.04
CA PRO A 147 7.60 -36.21 10.37
C PRO A 147 8.10 -35.17 11.38
N ASN A 148 7.96 -35.45 12.68
CA ASN A 148 8.47 -34.58 13.73
C ASN A 148 9.99 -34.38 13.63
N TYR A 149 10.42 -33.17 13.99
CA TYR A 149 11.80 -32.70 14.01
C TYR A 149 12.46 -32.53 12.64
N TYR A 150 11.69 -32.46 11.56
CA TYR A 150 12.19 -32.16 10.22
C TYR A 150 12.22 -30.66 9.95
N GLN A 151 13.32 -30.20 9.36
CA GLN A 151 13.50 -28.80 8.93
C GLN A 151 13.49 -28.66 7.42
N TRP A 152 13.71 -29.76 6.69
CA TRP A 152 13.71 -29.78 5.24
C TRP A 152 12.52 -30.59 4.75
N TYR A 153 11.50 -29.92 4.23
CA TYR A 153 10.28 -30.55 3.75
C TYR A 153 9.67 -29.77 2.58
N THR A 154 8.62 -30.34 2.01
CA THR A 154 7.87 -29.76 0.90
C THR A 154 6.55 -29.22 1.40
N ILE A 155 6.21 -28.00 1.00
CA ILE A 155 4.89 -27.39 1.18
C ILE A 155 4.28 -27.03 -0.17
N CYS A 156 2.97 -27.05 -0.22
CA CYS A 156 2.20 -26.88 -1.45
C CYS A 156 1.29 -25.67 -1.26
N GLY A 157 1.28 -24.75 -2.22
CA GLY A 157 0.35 -23.62 -2.18
C GLY A 157 -1.10 -24.09 -2.40
N VAL A 158 -2.04 -23.43 -1.74
CA VAL A 158 -3.48 -23.68 -1.91
C VAL A 158 -4.13 -22.55 -2.70
N PRO A 159 -5.24 -22.81 -3.42
CA PRO A 159 -5.92 -21.76 -4.18
C PRO A 159 -6.49 -20.68 -3.25
N PHE A 160 -6.56 -19.44 -3.75
CA PHE A 160 -7.19 -18.34 -3.04
C PHE A 160 -8.68 -18.62 -2.78
N ALA A 161 -9.15 -18.33 -1.56
CA ALA A 161 -10.58 -18.36 -1.23
C ALA A 161 -11.37 -17.37 -2.10
N ASN A 162 -10.86 -16.14 -2.27
CA ASN A 162 -11.37 -15.16 -3.22
C ASN A 162 -10.21 -14.44 -3.93
N ARG A 163 -9.90 -14.87 -5.16
CA ARG A 163 -8.84 -14.24 -5.97
C ARG A 163 -9.15 -12.78 -6.31
N ALA A 164 -10.41 -12.45 -6.54
CA ALA A 164 -10.83 -11.10 -6.90
C ALA A 164 -10.59 -10.11 -5.75
N GLU A 165 -10.82 -10.55 -4.52
CA GLU A 165 -10.53 -9.78 -3.31
C GLU A 165 -9.04 -9.44 -3.21
N TYR A 166 -8.16 -10.44 -3.32
CA TYR A 166 -6.71 -10.21 -3.27
C TYR A 166 -6.22 -9.30 -4.41
N ALA A 167 -6.65 -9.57 -5.64
CA ALA A 167 -6.24 -8.79 -6.81
C ALA A 167 -6.74 -7.34 -6.77
N SER A 168 -7.98 -7.11 -6.30
CA SER A 168 -8.56 -5.76 -6.18
C SER A 168 -7.85 -4.93 -5.11
N MET A 169 -7.53 -5.52 -3.96
CA MET A 169 -6.78 -4.86 -2.89
C MET A 169 -5.36 -4.48 -3.32
N LEU A 170 -4.63 -5.40 -3.95
CA LEU A 170 -3.29 -5.09 -4.46
C LEU A 170 -3.34 -4.05 -5.58
N THR A 171 -4.36 -4.08 -6.43
CA THR A 171 -4.58 -3.04 -7.45
C THR A 171 -4.82 -1.68 -6.80
N ALA A 172 -5.66 -1.61 -5.76
CA ALA A 172 -5.92 -0.36 -5.04
C ALA A 172 -4.65 0.21 -4.40
N ILE A 173 -3.80 -0.64 -3.80
CA ILE A 173 -2.50 -0.24 -3.23
C ILE A 173 -1.55 0.26 -4.33
N CYS A 174 -1.48 -0.42 -5.47
CA CYS A 174 -0.63 0.01 -6.59
C CYS A 174 -1.08 1.35 -7.17
N VAL A 175 -2.39 1.57 -7.31
CA VAL A 175 -2.97 2.85 -7.76
C VAL A 175 -2.68 3.94 -6.73
N LEU A 176 -2.87 3.67 -5.44
CA LEU A 176 -2.54 4.59 -4.35
C LEU A 176 -1.08 5.03 -4.42
N ALA A 177 -0.16 4.06 -4.51
CA ALA A 177 1.26 4.33 -4.63
C ALA A 177 1.56 5.15 -5.89
N ALA A 178 1.06 4.73 -7.05
CA ALA A 178 1.29 5.42 -8.32
C ALA A 178 0.85 6.89 -8.26
N VAL A 179 -0.36 7.17 -7.76
CA VAL A 179 -0.88 8.54 -7.66
C VAL A 179 -0.11 9.34 -6.63
N VAL A 180 0.16 8.80 -5.44
CA VAL A 180 0.89 9.50 -4.38
C VAL A 180 2.32 9.85 -4.85
N PHE A 181 3.06 8.88 -5.38
CA PHE A 181 4.40 9.11 -5.89
C PHE A 181 4.42 10.04 -7.10
N TYR A 182 3.47 9.91 -8.03
CA TYR A 182 3.34 10.84 -9.15
C TYR A 182 3.10 12.27 -8.67
N GLN A 183 2.17 12.48 -7.73
CA GLN A 183 1.88 13.80 -7.18
C GLN A 183 3.08 14.38 -6.41
N MET A 184 3.81 13.55 -5.67
CA MET A 184 5.04 13.98 -4.97
C MET A 184 6.18 14.35 -5.93
N HIS A 185 6.39 13.62 -7.03
CA HIS A 185 7.54 13.86 -7.91
C HIS A 185 7.24 14.85 -9.03
N CYS A 186 6.06 14.79 -9.62
CA CYS A 186 5.68 15.62 -10.76
C CYS A 186 4.94 16.90 -10.38
N ARG A 187 4.38 16.99 -9.15
CA ARG A 187 3.53 18.11 -8.73
C ARG A 187 3.89 18.67 -7.36
N SER A 188 5.02 18.26 -6.77
CA SER A 188 5.58 19.00 -5.64
C SER A 188 6.08 20.36 -6.09
N GLY A 189 5.74 21.38 -5.31
CA GLY A 189 6.23 22.72 -5.54
C GLY A 189 7.75 22.81 -5.32
N PRO A 190 8.40 23.87 -5.85
CA PRO A 190 9.81 24.13 -5.61
C PRO A 190 10.13 24.12 -4.11
N GLU A 191 11.27 23.54 -3.78
CA GLU A 191 11.85 23.61 -2.43
C GLU A 191 11.93 25.09 -2.01
N VAL A 192 11.48 25.39 -0.79
CA VAL A 192 11.60 26.74 -0.21
C VAL A 192 13.08 26.95 0.06
N ARG A 193 13.81 27.41 -0.97
CA ARG A 193 15.18 27.86 -0.83
C ARG A 193 15.10 29.07 0.10
N GLY A 194 15.57 28.91 1.33
CA GLY A 194 15.71 30.00 2.28
C GLY A 194 16.71 31.01 1.72
N ASP A 195 16.23 31.91 0.87
CA ASP A 195 17.03 33.02 0.42
C ASP A 195 17.21 33.95 1.63
N LYS A 196 18.45 34.31 1.90
CA LYS A 196 18.79 35.29 2.92
C LYS A 196 18.40 36.66 2.40
N THR A 197 17.11 36.94 2.27
CA THR A 197 16.63 38.25 1.88
C THR A 197 16.51 39.11 3.13
N THR A 198 17.53 39.94 3.36
CA THR A 198 17.48 41.12 4.22
C THR A 198 16.19 41.91 3.94
N PRO A 199 15.40 42.32 4.95
CA PRO A 199 14.17 43.05 4.72
C PRO A 199 14.51 44.46 4.22
N ASN A 200 14.27 44.72 2.93
CA ASN A 200 14.30 46.06 2.38
C ASN A 200 13.00 46.77 2.79
N VAL A 201 13.06 47.45 3.94
CA VAL A 201 12.00 48.34 4.41
C VAL A 201 11.89 49.49 3.40
N GLN A 202 10.82 49.46 2.60
CA GLN A 202 10.47 50.59 1.73
C GLN A 202 10.03 51.77 2.60
N THR A 203 10.92 52.75 2.80
CA THR A 203 10.54 54.07 3.31
C THR A 203 9.63 54.80 2.31
N PRO A 204 8.54 55.42 2.75
CA PRO A 204 7.60 56.12 1.88
C PRO A 204 8.22 57.42 1.33
N LYS A 205 8.11 57.61 0.01
CA LYS A 205 8.60 58.80 -0.70
C LYS A 205 7.76 60.04 -0.33
N THR A 206 8.38 61.01 0.32
CA THR A 206 7.81 62.33 0.60
C THR A 206 7.60 63.10 -0.72
N LYS A 207 6.34 63.41 -1.06
CA LYS A 207 5.99 64.33 -2.17
C LYS A 207 6.43 65.74 -1.81
N LYS A 208 7.39 66.30 -2.54
CA LYS A 208 7.68 67.76 -2.54
C LYS A 208 6.51 68.49 -3.21
N VAL A 209 5.77 69.26 -2.41
CA VAL A 209 4.79 70.25 -2.88
C VAL A 209 5.54 71.47 -3.42
N LYS A 210 5.36 71.79 -4.70
CA LYS A 210 5.80 73.06 -5.31
C LYS A 210 4.85 74.17 -4.84
N ARG A 211 5.36 75.17 -4.14
CA ARG A 211 4.67 76.46 -3.93
C ARG A 211 4.79 77.30 -5.20
N GLN A 212 3.65 77.82 -5.66
CA GLN A 212 3.57 79.02 -6.50
C GLN A 212 3.71 80.26 -5.62
#